data_AF-H2JJF9-F1
#
_entry.id   AF-H2JJF9-F1
#
_cell.length_a   1.000
_cell.length_b   1.000
_cell.length_c   1.000
_cell.angle_alpha   90.00
_cell.angle_beta   90.00
_cell.angle_gamma   90.00
#
_symmetry.space_group_name_H-M   'P 1'
#
loop_
_entity.id
_entity.type
_entity.pdbx_description
1 polymer ?
#
loop_
_entity_poly.entity_id
_entity_poly.type
_entity_poly.pdbx_seq_one_letter_code
_entity_poly.pdbx_strand_id
1 'polypeptide(L)'
;MFDEKFIKEIKHIIYLIFQYGIDRVKSPKQSLKFKDIGSYHEFIKNVHTGFMIAQKDILLGLERESINKKKLKNRLREANNNKNKDLSKELREKISETEEKEYIYRKLADSIAWQLVQMDGTSIRRFYRNVNQIDIKSANITHDLKTVDEIFSSNKLHFPLISDITSFMQVGDLLICDREENRIGILELKEGQVNEKIEEIIDEFSKTQCEYMLYLATKDENQKFHKQFDRYLKQQRVMEETINIINTGKGIDSSTGVNISIPRDVFNVESFDQDIAKMLMETNKKNYSTRVIDDCLLVGVYNNIRLLGLVKAFISWVRGLKIEFPIINFTSSLRVPAAFPIFLHPFSLEDKIKIINGEKTILMCLDIEKWLEKMSEYGITYKILSKKETARINSNSDIKAFEYKGQAIEITYEATSGLLYDGIFSRMFYELTTPKSLIKFLIHMRKHQKIL
;
A
#
# COMPACT_ATOMS: atom_id res chain seq x y z
N MET A 1 -5.35 19.38 -13.31
CA MET A 1 -6.54 18.53 -13.47
C MET A 1 -6.27 17.62 -14.63
N PHE A 2 -6.69 16.37 -14.50
CA PHE A 2 -6.56 15.39 -15.57
C PHE A 2 -7.61 15.61 -16.66
N ASP A 3 -7.29 15.12 -17.84
CA ASP A 3 -8.20 15.13 -18.98
C ASP A 3 -9.40 14.19 -18.78
N GLU A 4 -10.50 14.47 -19.48
CA GLU A 4 -11.76 13.74 -19.35
C GLU A 4 -11.63 12.25 -19.71
N LYS A 5 -10.73 11.92 -20.66
CA LYS A 5 -10.50 10.54 -21.09
C LYS A 5 -9.90 9.73 -19.95
N PHE A 6 -8.88 10.26 -19.27
CA PHE A 6 -8.30 9.64 -18.09
C PHE A 6 -9.34 9.46 -16.98
N ILE A 7 -10.14 10.49 -16.68
CA ILE A 7 -11.18 10.38 -15.64
C ILE A 7 -12.23 9.29 -15.96
N LYS A 8 -12.66 9.18 -17.21
CA LYS A 8 -13.57 8.12 -17.66
C LYS A 8 -12.96 6.73 -17.49
N GLU A 9 -11.69 6.58 -17.84
CA GLU A 9 -10.92 5.34 -17.66
C GLU A 9 -10.84 4.95 -16.18
N ILE A 10 -10.48 5.89 -15.30
CA ILE A 10 -10.42 5.61 -13.85
C ILE A 10 -11.80 5.25 -13.28
N LYS A 11 -12.88 5.95 -13.69
CA LYS A 11 -14.25 5.60 -13.29
C LYS A 11 -14.62 4.16 -13.72
N HIS A 12 -14.22 3.75 -14.91
CA HIS A 12 -14.43 2.39 -15.41
C HIS A 12 -13.68 1.35 -14.57
N ILE A 13 -12.40 1.56 -14.30
CA ILE A 13 -11.58 0.64 -13.49
C ILE A 13 -12.14 0.53 -12.07
N ILE A 14 -12.54 1.64 -11.44
CA ILE A 14 -13.19 1.61 -10.11
C ILE A 14 -14.48 0.78 -10.15
N TYR A 15 -15.30 0.91 -11.20
CA TYR A 15 -16.49 0.07 -11.37
C TYR A 15 -16.13 -1.41 -11.48
N LEU A 16 -15.12 -1.77 -12.28
CA LEU A 16 -14.66 -3.15 -12.45
C LEU A 16 -14.19 -3.77 -11.13
N ILE A 17 -13.50 -2.99 -10.30
CA ILE A 17 -12.98 -3.45 -9.01
C ILE A 17 -14.13 -3.60 -7.99
N PHE A 18 -15.00 -2.60 -7.84
CA PHE A 18 -15.91 -2.58 -6.68
C PHE A 18 -17.34 -3.02 -6.95
N GLN A 19 -17.81 -2.91 -8.20
CA GLN A 19 -19.24 -3.01 -8.50
C GLN A 19 -19.57 -4.14 -9.49
N TYR A 20 -18.67 -4.45 -10.41
CA TYR A 20 -18.91 -5.44 -11.46
C TYR A 20 -19.37 -6.81 -10.96
N GLY A 21 -18.72 -7.35 -9.92
CA GLY A 21 -19.12 -8.62 -9.32
C GLY A 21 -20.48 -8.53 -8.61
N ILE A 22 -20.76 -7.39 -7.97
CA ILE A 22 -22.03 -7.13 -7.27
C ILE A 22 -23.18 -7.10 -8.27
N ASP A 23 -23.05 -6.34 -9.35
CA ASP A 23 -24.13 -6.12 -10.33
C ASP A 23 -24.51 -7.39 -11.12
N ARG A 24 -23.62 -8.37 -11.17
CA ARG A 24 -23.88 -9.66 -11.83
C ARG A 24 -24.56 -10.70 -10.97
N VAL A 25 -24.51 -10.53 -9.65
CA VAL A 25 -25.14 -11.47 -8.70
C VAL A 25 -26.32 -10.85 -7.97
N LYS A 26 -26.37 -9.52 -7.83
CA LYS A 26 -27.51 -8.83 -7.22
C LYS A 26 -28.63 -8.57 -8.22
N SER A 27 -29.85 -8.91 -7.80
CA SER A 27 -31.04 -8.14 -8.19
C SER A 27 -31.08 -6.81 -7.39
N PRO A 28 -31.55 -5.68 -7.95
CA PRO A 28 -31.49 -4.34 -7.35
C PRO A 28 -32.10 -4.16 -5.95
N LYS A 29 -32.79 -5.17 -5.39
CA LYS A 29 -33.56 -5.09 -4.14
C LYS A 29 -33.11 -6.08 -3.03
N GLN A 30 -32.00 -6.80 -3.18
CA GLN A 30 -31.56 -7.79 -2.19
C GLN A 30 -30.23 -7.41 -1.50
N SER A 31 -30.16 -7.66 -0.19
CA SER A 31 -28.90 -7.68 0.56
C SER A 31 -27.97 -8.77 0.01
N LEU A 32 -26.65 -8.52 -0.04
CA LEU A 32 -25.64 -9.56 -0.30
C LEU A 32 -25.64 -10.53 0.89
N LYS A 33 -26.51 -11.54 0.83
CA LYS A 33 -26.48 -12.70 1.71
C LYS A 33 -26.39 -13.92 0.81
N PHE A 34 -25.28 -14.63 0.89
CA PHE A 34 -25.07 -15.87 0.15
C PHE A 34 -25.85 -16.98 0.85
N LYS A 35 -26.65 -17.72 0.07
CA LYS A 35 -27.52 -18.79 0.60
C LYS A 35 -26.73 -20.08 0.82
N ASP A 36 -25.69 -20.26 0.03
CA ASP A 36 -24.82 -21.45 0.00
C ASP A 36 -23.44 -21.09 -0.57
N ILE A 37 -22.49 -22.02 -0.43
CA ILE A 37 -21.10 -21.88 -0.90
C ILE A 37 -21.03 -21.66 -2.42
N GLY A 38 -21.94 -22.26 -3.20
CA GLY A 38 -21.98 -22.11 -4.66
C GLY A 38 -22.35 -20.67 -5.06
N SER A 39 -23.33 -20.08 -4.39
CA SER A 39 -23.72 -18.68 -4.60
C SER A 39 -22.61 -17.70 -4.20
N TYR A 40 -21.83 -18.03 -3.18
CA TYR A 40 -20.63 -17.27 -2.80
C TYR A 40 -19.53 -17.42 -3.85
N HIS A 41 -19.23 -18.64 -4.29
CA HIS A 41 -18.25 -18.91 -5.34
C HIS A 41 -18.60 -18.20 -6.64
N GLU A 42 -19.87 -18.20 -7.04
CA GLU A 42 -20.30 -17.48 -8.25
C GLU A 42 -20.08 -15.97 -8.13
N PHE A 43 -20.35 -15.39 -6.96
CA PHE A 43 -20.00 -14.00 -6.69
C PHE A 43 -18.49 -13.75 -6.78
N ILE A 44 -17.67 -14.58 -6.15
CA ILE A 44 -16.21 -14.46 -6.20
C ILE A 44 -15.69 -14.58 -7.64
N LYS A 45 -16.18 -15.53 -8.44
CA LYS A 45 -15.81 -15.67 -9.86
C LYS A 45 -16.13 -14.40 -10.64
N ASN A 46 -17.26 -13.75 -10.38
CA ASN A 46 -17.62 -12.49 -11.02
C ASN A 46 -16.77 -11.31 -10.52
N VAL A 47 -16.44 -11.24 -9.23
CA VAL A 47 -15.49 -10.25 -8.67
C VAL A 47 -14.12 -10.42 -9.32
N HIS A 48 -13.56 -11.63 -9.33
CA HIS A 48 -12.27 -11.92 -9.94
C HIS A 48 -12.26 -11.66 -11.45
N THR A 49 -13.39 -11.87 -12.14
CA THR A 49 -13.52 -11.47 -13.55
C THR A 49 -13.40 -9.94 -13.71
N GLY A 50 -14.04 -9.17 -12.83
CA GLY A 50 -13.89 -7.71 -12.80
C GLY A 50 -12.45 -7.28 -12.52
N PHE A 51 -11.80 -7.91 -11.53
CA PHE A 51 -10.38 -7.69 -11.22
C PHE A 51 -9.46 -8.02 -12.40
N MET A 52 -9.74 -9.07 -13.15
CA MET A 52 -8.92 -9.47 -14.28
C MET A 52 -8.96 -8.42 -15.40
N ILE A 53 -10.15 -7.89 -15.71
CA ILE A 53 -10.29 -6.80 -16.69
C ILE A 53 -9.61 -5.55 -16.16
N ALA A 54 -9.84 -5.18 -14.89
CA ALA A 54 -9.22 -4.02 -14.26
C ALA A 54 -7.69 -4.10 -14.27
N GLN A 55 -7.11 -5.26 -13.97
CA GLN A 55 -5.66 -5.49 -14.01
C GLN A 55 -5.10 -5.24 -15.41
N LYS A 56 -5.75 -5.75 -16.48
CA LYS A 56 -5.33 -5.49 -17.86
C LYS A 56 -5.40 -4.00 -18.20
N ASP A 57 -6.47 -3.32 -17.81
CA ASP A 57 -6.64 -1.87 -18.05
C ASP A 57 -5.59 -1.04 -17.29
N ILE A 58 -5.32 -1.38 -16.02
CA ILE A 58 -4.29 -0.75 -15.20
C ILE A 58 -2.92 -0.91 -15.84
N LEU A 59 -2.58 -2.12 -16.27
CA LEU A 59 -1.31 -2.43 -16.93
C LEU A 59 -1.13 -1.63 -18.22
N LEU A 60 -2.15 -1.58 -19.08
CA LEU A 60 -2.15 -0.78 -20.32
C LEU A 60 -1.99 0.73 -20.02
N GLY A 61 -2.68 1.21 -18.98
CA GLY A 61 -2.57 2.59 -18.51
C GLY A 61 -1.14 2.93 -18.06
N LEU A 62 -0.55 2.05 -17.25
CA LEU A 62 0.82 2.20 -16.76
C LEU A 62 1.86 2.13 -17.88
N GLU A 63 1.71 1.23 -18.85
CA GLU A 63 2.60 1.14 -20.00
C GLU A 63 2.56 2.44 -20.82
N ARG A 64 1.34 2.94 -21.07
CA ARG A 64 1.12 4.21 -21.79
C ARG A 64 1.81 5.38 -21.10
N GLU A 65 1.64 5.51 -19.78
CA GLU A 65 2.27 6.58 -19.00
C GLU A 65 3.80 6.42 -18.97
N SER A 66 4.34 5.20 -18.84
CA SER A 66 5.78 4.94 -18.91
C SER A 66 6.40 5.32 -20.27
N ILE A 67 5.70 5.05 -21.38
CA ILE A 67 6.10 5.51 -22.72
C ILE A 67 6.11 7.03 -22.81
N ASN A 68 5.05 7.67 -22.32
CA ASN A 68 4.95 9.12 -22.34
C ASN A 68 6.05 9.78 -21.49
N LYS A 69 6.26 9.30 -20.26
CA LYS A 69 7.29 9.77 -19.32
C LYS A 69 8.69 9.70 -19.93
N LYS A 70 9.04 8.59 -20.59
CA LYS A 70 10.33 8.44 -21.28
C LYS A 70 10.51 9.48 -22.38
N LYS A 71 9.48 9.72 -23.20
CA LYS A 71 9.50 10.75 -24.26
C LYS A 71 9.68 12.15 -23.66
N LEU A 72 8.94 12.48 -22.60
CA LEU A 72 9.04 13.76 -21.90
C LEU A 72 10.42 13.97 -21.27
N LYS A 73 11.00 12.95 -20.62
CA LYS A 73 12.34 13.01 -20.03
C LYS A 73 13.43 13.26 -21.10
N ASN A 74 13.32 12.64 -22.27
CA ASN A 74 14.25 12.90 -23.38
C ASN A 74 14.14 14.34 -23.88
N ARG A 75 12.91 14.84 -24.12
CA ARG A 75 12.68 16.24 -24.51
C ARG A 75 13.17 17.23 -23.45
N LEU A 76 13.05 16.90 -22.16
CA LEU A 76 13.54 17.74 -21.07
C LEU A 76 15.07 17.84 -21.09
N ARG A 77 15.78 16.74 -21.41
CA ARG A 77 17.24 16.76 -21.59
C ARG A 77 17.64 17.72 -22.72
N GLU A 78 16.97 17.63 -23.87
CA GLU A 78 17.19 18.54 -25.01
C GLU A 78 16.91 20.01 -24.64
N ALA A 79 15.80 20.28 -23.96
CA ALA A 79 15.43 21.62 -23.53
C ALA A 79 16.46 22.22 -22.55
N ASN A 80 16.98 21.41 -21.63
CA ASN A 80 18.05 21.82 -20.71
C ASN A 80 19.36 22.12 -21.47
N ASN A 81 19.74 21.28 -22.43
CA ASN A 81 20.93 21.48 -23.26
C ASN A 81 20.83 22.79 -24.07
N ASN A 82 19.64 23.09 -24.58
CA ASN A 82 19.34 24.33 -25.29
C ASN A 82 19.06 25.53 -24.36
N LYS A 83 19.22 25.37 -23.04
CA LYS A 83 18.97 26.38 -22.00
C LYS A 83 17.56 27.01 -22.05
N ASN A 84 16.57 26.31 -22.61
CA ASN A 84 15.20 26.79 -22.69
C ASN A 84 14.47 26.54 -21.35
N LYS A 85 14.43 27.57 -20.49
CA LYS A 85 13.89 27.48 -19.13
C LYS A 85 12.37 27.26 -19.11
N ASP A 86 11.64 27.93 -19.98
CA ASP A 86 10.16 27.86 -20.00
C ASP A 86 9.69 26.48 -20.44
N LEU A 87 10.27 25.95 -21.53
CA LEU A 87 9.99 24.60 -21.99
C LEU A 87 10.40 23.56 -20.93
N SER A 88 11.54 23.77 -20.25
CA SER A 88 11.99 22.87 -19.18
C SER A 88 11.02 22.84 -18.00
N LYS A 89 10.41 23.98 -17.64
CA LYS A 89 9.40 24.06 -16.58
C LYS A 89 8.13 23.32 -17.00
N GLU A 90 7.61 23.59 -18.19
CA GLU A 90 6.42 22.93 -18.74
C GLU A 90 6.59 21.40 -18.79
N LEU A 91 7.75 20.93 -19.26
CA LEU A 91 8.03 19.49 -19.35
C LEU A 91 8.12 18.83 -17.97
N ARG A 92 8.63 19.53 -16.94
CA ARG A 92 8.63 19.01 -15.56
C ARG A 92 7.22 18.89 -14.99
N GLU A 93 6.36 19.87 -15.26
CA GLU A 93 4.94 19.82 -14.85
C GLU A 93 4.23 18.63 -15.51
N LYS A 94 4.44 18.41 -16.82
CA LYS A 94 3.90 17.25 -17.54
C LYS A 94 4.43 15.91 -17.01
N ILE A 95 5.73 15.83 -16.68
CA ILE A 95 6.31 14.62 -16.07
C ILE A 95 5.65 14.35 -14.71
N SER A 96 5.47 15.39 -13.89
CA SER A 96 4.79 15.26 -12.59
C SER A 96 3.33 14.82 -12.74
N GLU A 97 2.61 15.29 -13.76
CA GLU A 97 1.24 14.82 -14.04
C GLU A 97 1.23 13.34 -14.43
N THR A 98 2.17 12.90 -15.28
CA THR A 98 2.32 11.48 -15.63
C THR A 98 2.66 10.62 -14.42
N GLU A 99 3.51 11.09 -13.51
CA GLU A 99 3.81 10.39 -12.25
C GLU A 99 2.57 10.24 -11.36
N GLU A 100 1.75 11.29 -11.25
CA GLU A 100 0.46 11.21 -10.55
C GLU A 100 -0.48 10.16 -11.17
N LYS A 101 -0.56 10.11 -12.50
CA LYS A 101 -1.36 9.09 -13.21
C LYS A 101 -0.84 7.68 -12.90
N GLU A 102 0.48 7.46 -12.89
CA GLU A 102 1.09 6.17 -12.49
C GLU A 102 0.70 5.78 -11.05
N TYR A 103 0.77 6.72 -10.09
CA TYR A 103 0.37 6.44 -8.70
C TYR A 103 -1.11 6.05 -8.58
N ILE A 104 -2.00 6.70 -9.34
CA ILE A 104 -3.43 6.37 -9.37
C ILE A 104 -3.65 4.94 -9.85
N TYR A 105 -3.04 4.55 -10.97
CA TYR A 105 -3.13 3.17 -11.48
C TYR A 105 -2.62 2.15 -10.48
N ARG A 106 -1.47 2.39 -9.86
CA ARG A 106 -0.92 1.50 -8.84
C ARG A 106 -1.82 1.38 -7.61
N LYS A 107 -2.48 2.46 -7.20
CA LYS A 107 -3.42 2.41 -6.07
C LYS A 107 -4.74 1.72 -6.39
N LEU A 108 -5.14 1.67 -7.66
CA LEU A 108 -6.23 0.80 -8.10
C LEU A 108 -5.82 -0.67 -7.99
N ALA A 109 -4.60 -1.03 -8.40
CA ALA A 109 -4.06 -2.38 -8.20
C ALA A 109 -3.91 -2.74 -6.72
N ASP A 110 -3.45 -1.80 -5.89
CA ASP A 110 -3.42 -1.99 -4.44
C ASP A 110 -4.81 -2.28 -3.89
N SER A 111 -5.85 -1.63 -4.42
CA SER A 111 -7.23 -1.87 -3.98
C SER A 111 -7.69 -3.31 -4.27
N ILE A 112 -7.19 -3.92 -5.35
CA ILE A 112 -7.37 -5.36 -5.62
C ILE A 112 -6.60 -6.17 -4.56
N ALA A 113 -5.30 -5.89 -4.38
CA ALA A 113 -4.45 -6.61 -3.44
C ALA A 113 -5.02 -6.63 -2.01
N TRP A 114 -5.45 -5.47 -1.51
CA TRP A 114 -6.10 -5.32 -0.20
C TRP A 114 -7.36 -6.18 -0.07
N GLN A 115 -8.18 -6.28 -1.12
CA GLN A 115 -9.36 -7.15 -1.10
C GLN A 115 -9.00 -8.64 -1.15
N LEU A 116 -7.93 -9.02 -1.87
CA LEU A 116 -7.45 -10.40 -1.91
C LEU A 116 -7.02 -10.89 -0.52
N VAL A 117 -6.28 -10.06 0.21
CA VAL A 117 -5.86 -10.33 1.60
C VAL A 117 -6.90 -9.90 2.65
N GLN A 118 -8.16 -9.75 2.27
CA GLN A 118 -9.29 -9.53 3.19
C GLN A 118 -9.15 -8.28 4.08
N MET A 119 -8.56 -7.22 3.54
CA MET A 119 -8.28 -5.95 4.22
C MET A 119 -7.30 -6.06 5.40
N ASP A 120 -6.56 -7.17 5.52
CA ASP A 120 -5.59 -7.35 6.59
C ASP A 120 -4.31 -6.56 6.31
N GLY A 121 -4.20 -5.40 6.97
CA GLY A 121 -3.01 -4.55 6.91
C GLY A 121 -1.75 -5.22 7.48
N THR A 122 -1.86 -6.30 8.27
CA THR A 122 -0.68 -7.05 8.73
C THR A 122 -0.07 -7.87 7.59
N SER A 123 -0.89 -8.53 6.78
CA SER A 123 -0.48 -9.22 5.55
C SER A 123 0.11 -8.26 4.52
N ILE A 124 -0.53 -7.10 4.27
CA ILE A 124 -0.04 -6.09 3.32
C ILE A 124 1.41 -5.68 3.58
N ARG A 125 1.76 -5.46 4.86
CA ARG A 125 3.11 -5.05 5.26
C ARG A 125 4.18 -6.09 4.98
N ARG A 126 3.84 -7.38 4.88
CA ARG A 126 4.82 -8.45 4.62
C ARG A 126 5.30 -8.50 3.18
N PHE A 127 4.52 -7.95 2.27
CA PHE A 127 4.92 -7.84 0.86
C PHE A 127 5.85 -6.65 0.61
N TYR A 128 5.92 -5.67 1.52
CA TYR A 128 6.71 -4.45 1.34
C TYR A 128 8.09 -4.56 2.03
N ARG A 129 9.15 -4.36 1.25
CA ARG A 129 10.55 -4.49 1.69
C ARG A 129 11.33 -3.17 1.63
N ASN A 130 10.64 -2.05 1.40
CA ASN A 130 11.25 -0.73 1.29
C ASN A 130 12.35 -0.64 0.21
N VAL A 131 12.22 -1.42 -0.86
CA VAL A 131 13.07 -1.31 -2.04
C VAL A 131 12.45 -0.34 -3.06
N ASN A 132 13.29 0.29 -3.88
CA ASN A 132 12.82 1.18 -4.92
C ASN A 132 11.94 0.42 -5.91
N GLN A 133 10.81 1.04 -6.25
CA GLN A 133 9.88 0.49 -7.23
C GLN A 133 10.52 0.45 -8.62
N ILE A 134 10.33 -0.68 -9.31
CA ILE A 134 10.87 -0.92 -10.65
C ILE A 134 9.92 -0.33 -11.71
N ASP A 135 10.47 0.24 -12.78
CA ASP A 135 9.71 0.70 -13.94
C ASP A 135 9.12 -0.51 -14.69
N ILE A 136 7.84 -0.45 -15.06
CA ILE A 136 7.08 -1.55 -15.69
C ILE A 136 7.69 -2.05 -17.01
N LYS A 137 8.54 -1.26 -17.66
CA LYS A 137 9.24 -1.63 -18.91
C LYS A 137 10.36 -2.66 -18.77
N SER A 138 10.75 -3.01 -17.55
CA SER A 138 11.66 -4.15 -17.33
C SER A 138 10.94 -5.46 -17.05
N ALA A 139 9.61 -5.45 -16.92
CA ALA A 139 8.81 -6.66 -16.73
C ALA A 139 8.52 -7.31 -18.09
N ASN A 140 8.57 -8.63 -18.13
CA ASN A 140 8.26 -9.42 -19.31
C ASN A 140 6.74 -9.56 -19.45
N ILE A 141 6.05 -8.41 -19.55
CA ILE A 141 4.60 -8.26 -19.35
C ILE A 141 3.76 -9.26 -20.16
N THR A 142 4.21 -9.59 -21.38
CA THR A 142 3.52 -10.55 -22.25
C THR A 142 3.54 -11.97 -21.68
N HIS A 143 4.66 -12.39 -21.09
CA HIS A 143 4.77 -13.68 -20.42
C HIS A 143 3.89 -13.70 -19.17
N ASP A 144 3.99 -12.68 -18.32
CA ASP A 144 3.19 -12.58 -17.09
C ASP A 144 1.70 -12.66 -17.40
N LEU A 145 1.23 -11.91 -18.40
CA LEU A 145 -0.17 -11.93 -18.83
C LEU A 145 -0.61 -13.31 -19.32
N LYS A 146 0.24 -14.04 -20.03
CA LYS A 146 -0.08 -15.39 -20.50
C LYS A 146 -0.27 -16.34 -19.32
N THR A 147 0.67 -16.37 -18.39
CA THR A 147 0.56 -17.22 -17.18
C THR A 147 -0.64 -16.83 -16.32
N VAL A 148 -0.90 -15.53 -16.15
CA VAL A 148 -2.08 -15.01 -15.44
C VAL A 148 -3.38 -15.45 -16.12
N ASP A 149 -3.47 -15.36 -17.45
CA ASP A 149 -4.66 -15.80 -18.20
C ASP A 149 -4.87 -17.32 -18.09
N GLU A 150 -3.79 -18.12 -18.10
CA GLU A 150 -3.84 -19.57 -17.93
C GLU A 150 -4.37 -19.97 -16.54
N ILE A 151 -3.77 -19.43 -15.48
CA ILE A 151 -4.21 -19.68 -14.09
C ILE A 151 -5.68 -19.28 -13.92
N PHE A 152 -6.06 -18.07 -14.33
CA PHE A 152 -7.42 -17.58 -14.18
C PHE A 152 -8.44 -18.38 -15.00
N SER A 153 -8.06 -18.83 -16.20
CA SER A 153 -8.93 -19.64 -17.06
C SER A 153 -9.12 -21.06 -16.53
N SER A 154 -8.12 -21.63 -15.85
CA SER A 154 -8.24 -22.95 -15.23
C SER A 154 -9.20 -22.96 -14.04
N ASN A 155 -9.14 -21.95 -13.17
CA ASN A 155 -10.07 -21.80 -12.06
C ASN A 155 -10.27 -20.33 -11.71
N LYS A 156 -11.47 -19.81 -11.95
CA LYS A 156 -11.83 -18.42 -11.64
C LYS A 156 -11.90 -18.10 -10.14
N LEU A 157 -11.86 -19.10 -9.26
CA LEU A 157 -11.69 -18.92 -7.82
C LEU A 157 -10.23 -18.67 -7.42
N HIS A 158 -9.30 -18.92 -8.33
CA HIS A 158 -7.90 -18.53 -8.20
C HIS A 158 -7.68 -17.22 -8.92
N PHE A 159 -7.22 -16.19 -8.20
CA PHE A 159 -6.90 -14.91 -8.82
C PHE A 159 -5.39 -14.64 -8.80
N PRO A 160 -4.73 -14.59 -9.97
CA PRO A 160 -3.35 -14.16 -10.12
C PRO A 160 -3.25 -12.63 -10.28
N LEU A 161 -2.78 -11.93 -9.25
CA LEU A 161 -2.47 -10.50 -9.30
C LEU A 161 -0.99 -10.31 -9.65
N ILE A 162 -0.70 -9.48 -10.64
CA ILE A 162 0.66 -9.09 -11.02
C ILE A 162 1.21 -8.14 -9.93
N SER A 163 2.29 -8.54 -9.25
CA SER A 163 2.91 -7.75 -8.17
C SER A 163 3.40 -6.39 -8.67
N ASP A 164 4.00 -6.37 -9.86
CA ASP A 164 4.67 -5.19 -10.45
C ASP A 164 3.73 -4.03 -10.78
N ILE A 165 2.41 -4.24 -10.86
CA ILE A 165 1.44 -3.15 -11.05
C ILE A 165 0.97 -2.51 -9.74
N THR A 166 1.31 -3.07 -8.58
CA THR A 166 0.96 -2.52 -7.27
C THR A 166 2.00 -1.49 -6.81
N SER A 167 1.78 -0.78 -5.70
CA SER A 167 2.77 0.13 -5.11
C SER A 167 3.71 -0.51 -4.09
N PHE A 168 3.36 -1.71 -3.60
CA PHE A 168 4.00 -2.27 -2.40
C PHE A 168 4.38 -3.74 -2.50
N MET A 169 3.90 -4.49 -3.48
CA MET A 169 4.25 -5.90 -3.61
C MET A 169 5.65 -6.06 -4.18
N GLN A 170 6.57 -6.47 -3.32
CA GLN A 170 8.02 -6.58 -3.60
C GLN A 170 8.53 -8.00 -3.35
N VAL A 171 7.62 -8.98 -3.29
CA VAL A 171 7.90 -10.41 -3.10
C VAL A 171 7.14 -11.20 -4.15
N GLY A 172 7.87 -11.86 -5.05
CA GLY A 172 7.34 -12.61 -6.18
C GLY A 172 6.75 -11.75 -7.29
N ASP A 173 6.57 -12.37 -8.46
CA ASP A 173 6.02 -11.71 -9.65
C ASP A 173 4.48 -11.74 -9.64
N LEU A 174 3.88 -12.81 -9.12
CA LEU A 174 2.43 -12.96 -8.95
C LEU A 174 2.04 -13.28 -7.51
N LEU A 175 0.95 -12.67 -7.05
CA LEU A 175 0.17 -13.10 -5.89
C LEU A 175 -0.96 -14.00 -6.36
N ILE A 176 -1.03 -15.20 -5.81
CA ILE A 176 -2.11 -16.15 -6.09
C ILE A 176 -3.05 -16.16 -4.89
N CYS A 177 -4.29 -15.73 -5.10
CA CYS A 177 -5.34 -15.87 -4.11
C CYS A 177 -6.21 -17.06 -4.45
N ASP A 178 -6.14 -18.11 -3.64
CA ASP A 178 -6.99 -19.28 -3.74
C ASP A 178 -8.18 -19.11 -2.77
N ARG A 179 -9.38 -18.97 -3.33
CA ARG A 179 -10.62 -18.83 -2.54
C ARG A 179 -11.28 -20.16 -2.20
N GLU A 180 -10.87 -21.27 -2.81
CA GLU A 180 -11.35 -22.61 -2.44
C GLU A 180 -10.69 -23.07 -1.14
N GLU A 181 -9.37 -22.94 -1.04
CA GLU A 181 -8.62 -23.26 0.17
C GLU A 181 -8.51 -22.08 1.15
N ASN A 182 -8.93 -20.89 0.72
CA ASN A 182 -8.77 -19.63 1.44
C ASN A 182 -7.30 -19.36 1.83
N ARG A 183 -6.42 -19.47 0.83
CA ARG A 183 -4.97 -19.34 0.98
C ARG A 183 -4.39 -18.30 0.05
N ILE A 184 -3.24 -17.77 0.47
CA ILE A 184 -2.40 -16.89 -0.35
C ILE A 184 -1.13 -17.65 -0.72
N GLY A 185 -0.81 -17.64 -2.01
CA GLY A 185 0.45 -18.11 -2.58
C GLY A 185 1.18 -16.97 -3.28
N ILE A 186 2.47 -17.18 -3.53
CA ILE A 186 3.31 -16.28 -4.32
C ILE A 186 3.99 -17.13 -5.38
N LEU A 187 4.03 -16.63 -6.61
CA LEU A 187 4.72 -17.29 -7.73
C LEU A 187 5.75 -16.34 -8.32
N GLU A 188 6.97 -16.83 -8.52
CA GLU A 188 8.02 -16.14 -9.26
C GLU A 188 8.10 -16.77 -10.65
N LEU A 189 8.04 -15.95 -11.69
CA LEU A 189 8.06 -16.36 -13.08
C LEU A 189 9.51 -16.31 -13.57
N LYS A 190 10.11 -17.49 -13.76
CA LYS A 190 11.46 -17.63 -14.30
C LYS A 190 11.42 -18.09 -15.74
N GLU A 191 12.26 -17.50 -16.58
CA GLU A 191 12.49 -17.96 -17.95
C GLU A 191 13.98 -18.23 -18.18
N GLY A 192 14.26 -19.20 -19.07
CA GLY A 192 15.58 -19.44 -19.65
C GLY A 192 16.34 -20.62 -19.05
N GLN A 193 17.17 -21.23 -19.90
CA GLN A 193 17.91 -22.48 -19.63
C GLN A 193 18.70 -22.49 -18.31
N VAL A 194 19.22 -21.34 -17.89
CA VAL A 194 19.98 -21.25 -16.63
C VAL A 194 19.06 -21.39 -15.42
N ASN A 195 17.85 -20.82 -15.46
CA ASN A 195 16.90 -20.96 -14.36
C ASN A 195 16.34 -22.38 -14.28
N GLU A 196 16.04 -22.99 -15.44
CA GLU A 196 15.62 -24.40 -15.53
C GLU A 196 16.68 -25.30 -14.91
N LYS A 197 17.96 -25.10 -15.26
CA LYS A 197 19.08 -25.85 -14.66
C LYS A 197 19.17 -25.66 -13.14
N ILE A 198 18.99 -24.44 -12.65
CA ILE A 198 19.03 -24.16 -11.20
C ILE A 198 17.87 -24.88 -10.48
N GLU A 199 16.68 -24.86 -11.07
CA GLU A 199 15.50 -25.54 -10.54
C GLU A 199 15.70 -27.05 -10.49
N GLU A 200 16.21 -27.67 -11.56
CA GLU A 200 16.55 -29.09 -11.59
C GLU A 200 17.54 -29.49 -10.47
N ILE A 201 18.58 -28.69 -10.25
CA ILE A 201 19.57 -28.92 -9.18
C ILE A 201 18.91 -28.84 -7.80
N ILE A 202 18.03 -27.86 -7.58
CA ILE A 202 17.32 -27.68 -6.31
C ILE A 202 16.33 -28.83 -6.08
N ASP A 203 15.62 -29.26 -7.12
CA ASP A 203 14.68 -30.39 -7.08
C ASP A 203 15.39 -31.70 -6.75
N GLU A 204 16.53 -31.96 -7.38
CA GLU A 204 17.35 -33.13 -7.12
C GLU A 204 17.92 -33.10 -5.70
N PHE A 205 18.42 -31.94 -5.25
CA PHE A 205 18.89 -31.78 -3.88
C PHE A 205 17.76 -31.98 -2.87
N SER A 206 16.56 -31.46 -3.14
CA SER A 206 15.39 -31.61 -2.24
C SER A 206 14.99 -33.08 -2.07
N LYS A 207 15.09 -33.87 -3.14
CA LYS A 207 14.80 -35.32 -3.15
C LYS A 207 15.90 -36.15 -2.48
N THR A 208 17.17 -35.78 -2.67
CA THR A 208 18.32 -36.58 -2.24
C THR A 208 18.91 -36.15 -0.90
N GLN A 209 18.76 -34.88 -0.53
CA GLN A 209 19.39 -34.21 0.62
C GLN A 209 20.92 -34.42 0.67
N CYS A 210 21.57 -34.62 -0.49
CA CYS A 210 22.97 -34.97 -0.59
C CYS A 210 23.85 -33.76 -0.96
N GLU A 211 24.59 -33.23 0.01
CA GLU A 211 25.48 -32.07 -0.20
C GLU A 211 26.58 -32.34 -1.24
N TYR A 212 27.08 -33.58 -1.32
CA TYR A 212 28.10 -33.94 -2.29
C TYR A 212 27.57 -33.91 -3.73
N MET A 213 26.32 -34.31 -3.95
CA MET A 213 25.68 -34.20 -5.27
C MET A 213 25.48 -32.74 -5.67
N LEU A 214 25.04 -31.89 -4.74
CA LEU A 214 24.94 -30.46 -4.97
C LEU A 214 26.29 -29.83 -5.32
N TYR A 215 27.36 -30.24 -4.63
CA TYR A 215 28.72 -29.82 -4.97
C TYR A 215 29.11 -30.26 -6.39
N LEU A 216 28.88 -31.52 -6.76
CA LEU A 216 29.18 -32.01 -8.10
C LEU A 216 28.40 -31.27 -9.20
N ALA A 217 27.14 -30.93 -8.95
CA ALA A 217 26.29 -30.21 -9.88
C ALA A 217 26.68 -28.74 -10.08
N THR A 218 27.43 -28.16 -9.13
CA THR A 218 27.76 -26.72 -9.12
C THR A 218 29.25 -26.42 -9.23
N LYS A 219 30.16 -27.38 -9.01
CA LYS A 219 31.62 -27.15 -8.94
C LYS A 219 32.25 -26.58 -10.23
N ASP A 220 31.71 -26.94 -11.39
CA ASP A 220 32.26 -26.55 -12.70
C ASP A 220 31.56 -25.30 -13.27
N GLU A 221 30.65 -24.71 -12.49
CA GLU A 221 29.88 -23.53 -12.88
C GLU A 221 30.65 -22.23 -12.68
N ASN A 222 30.29 -21.21 -13.45
CA ASN A 222 30.96 -19.92 -13.36
C ASN A 222 30.40 -19.04 -12.24
N GLN A 223 31.13 -17.97 -11.90
CA GLN A 223 30.71 -17.02 -10.85
C GLN A 223 29.34 -16.38 -11.11
N LYS A 224 28.95 -16.22 -12.38
CA LYS A 224 27.64 -15.65 -12.75
C LYS A 224 26.51 -16.63 -12.41
N PHE A 225 26.70 -17.92 -12.67
CA PHE A 225 25.77 -18.98 -12.29
C PHE A 225 25.61 -19.02 -10.77
N HIS A 226 26.69 -19.06 -10.00
CA HIS A 226 26.61 -19.06 -8.53
C HIS A 226 25.85 -17.86 -7.98
N LYS A 227 26.10 -16.65 -8.50
CA LYS A 227 25.33 -15.46 -8.12
C LYS A 227 23.83 -15.59 -8.44
N GLN A 228 23.48 -16.23 -9.55
CA GLN A 228 22.09 -16.47 -9.93
C GLN A 228 21.44 -17.55 -9.05
N PHE A 229 22.19 -18.60 -8.71
CA PHE A 229 21.79 -19.67 -7.79
C PHE A 229 21.52 -19.11 -6.38
N ASP A 230 22.45 -18.34 -5.82
CA ASP A 230 22.29 -17.68 -4.51
C ASP A 230 21.08 -16.73 -4.50
N ARG A 231 20.90 -15.98 -5.59
CA ARG A 231 19.73 -15.11 -5.76
C ARG A 231 18.43 -15.92 -5.79
N TYR A 232 18.41 -17.04 -6.50
CA TYR A 232 17.24 -17.92 -6.58
C TYR A 232 16.86 -18.45 -5.20
N LEU A 233 17.81 -19.04 -4.46
CA LEU A 233 17.58 -19.55 -3.10
C LEU A 233 17.06 -18.46 -2.16
N LYS A 234 17.66 -17.27 -2.23
CA LYS A 234 17.21 -16.12 -1.42
C LYS A 234 15.79 -15.70 -1.76
N GLN A 235 15.40 -15.71 -3.03
CA GLN A 235 14.03 -15.37 -3.45
C GLN A 235 13.02 -16.40 -2.96
N GLN A 236 13.30 -17.71 -3.13
CA GLN A 236 12.44 -18.78 -2.64
C GLN A 236 12.23 -18.70 -1.13
N ARG A 237 13.32 -18.57 -0.37
CA ARG A 237 13.25 -18.43 1.09
C ARG A 237 12.38 -17.25 1.52
N VAL A 238 12.57 -16.08 0.89
CA VAL A 238 11.77 -14.88 1.18
C VAL A 238 10.28 -15.11 0.91
N MET A 239 9.95 -15.79 -0.20
CA MET A 239 8.57 -16.13 -0.55
C MET A 239 7.96 -17.08 0.47
N GLU A 240 8.64 -18.18 0.81
CA GLU A 240 8.18 -19.16 1.78
C GLU A 240 7.95 -18.55 3.16
N GLU A 241 8.91 -17.78 3.67
CA GLU A 241 8.80 -17.08 4.96
C GLU A 241 7.60 -16.11 4.96
N THR A 242 7.40 -15.37 3.87
CA THR A 242 6.28 -14.42 3.71
C THR A 242 4.94 -15.14 3.69
N ILE A 243 4.80 -16.20 2.88
CA ILE A 243 3.58 -17.02 2.78
C ILE A 243 3.26 -17.66 4.12
N ASN A 244 4.26 -18.19 4.82
CA ASN A 244 4.08 -18.83 6.11
C ASN A 244 3.53 -17.84 7.15
N ILE A 245 4.07 -16.62 7.22
CA ILE A 245 3.56 -15.58 8.13
C ILE A 245 2.12 -15.21 7.78
N ILE A 246 1.80 -15.02 6.50
CA ILE A 246 0.46 -14.61 6.07
C ILE A 246 -0.58 -15.70 6.38
N ASN A 247 -0.27 -16.95 6.07
CA ASN A 247 -1.23 -18.04 6.21
C ASN A 247 -1.32 -18.60 7.65
N THR A 248 -0.25 -18.51 8.45
CA THR A 248 -0.21 -19.10 9.81
C THR A 248 -0.18 -18.06 10.94
N GLY A 249 0.11 -16.80 10.62
CA GLY A 249 0.35 -15.75 11.60
C GLY A 249 1.70 -15.85 12.31
N LYS A 250 2.59 -16.77 11.93
CA LYS A 250 3.88 -17.00 12.60
C LYS A 250 5.01 -17.18 11.59
N GLY A 251 6.21 -16.72 11.95
CA GLY A 251 7.42 -16.94 11.15
C GLY A 251 8.52 -15.92 11.42
N ILE A 252 9.60 -15.98 10.65
CA ILE A 252 10.69 -15.01 10.70
C ILE A 252 10.49 -14.00 9.58
N ASP A 253 10.47 -12.72 9.90
CA ASP A 253 10.39 -11.67 8.90
C ASP A 253 11.70 -11.58 8.11
N SER A 254 11.66 -11.91 6.82
CA SER A 254 12.85 -11.93 5.96
C SER A 254 13.52 -10.56 5.75
N SER A 255 12.83 -9.46 6.09
CA SER A 255 13.34 -8.10 5.93
C SER A 255 13.99 -7.58 7.21
N THR A 256 13.54 -8.03 8.39
CA THR A 256 14.01 -7.53 9.70
C THR A 256 14.69 -8.60 10.55
N GLY A 257 14.56 -9.89 10.20
CA GLY A 257 15.04 -11.03 10.98
C GLY A 257 14.25 -11.29 12.27
N VAL A 258 13.15 -10.57 12.51
CA VAL A 258 12.38 -10.64 13.75
C VAL A 258 11.38 -11.79 13.71
N ASN A 259 11.27 -12.54 14.81
CA ASN A 259 10.21 -13.52 15.01
C ASN A 259 8.86 -12.81 15.13
N ILE A 260 7.95 -13.12 14.21
CA ILE A 260 6.58 -12.63 14.19
C ILE A 260 5.66 -13.69 14.78
N SER A 261 4.81 -13.24 15.70
CA SER A 261 3.59 -13.95 16.07
C SER A 261 2.46 -12.94 16.09
N ILE A 262 1.55 -13.04 15.12
CA ILE A 262 0.35 -12.20 15.03
C ILE A 262 -0.67 -12.76 16.04
N PRO A 263 -1.12 -11.94 17.01
CA PRO A 263 -2.18 -12.36 17.92
C PRO A 263 -3.42 -12.78 17.14
N ARG A 264 -4.11 -13.84 17.61
CA ARG A 264 -5.31 -14.35 16.94
C ARG A 264 -6.55 -13.48 17.19
N ASP A 265 -6.50 -12.63 18.19
CA ASP A 265 -7.58 -11.73 18.54
C ASP A 265 -7.61 -10.51 17.62
N VAL A 266 -8.81 -10.22 17.10
CA VAL A 266 -9.05 -9.12 16.19
C VAL A 266 -9.27 -7.85 17.00
N PHE A 267 -8.40 -6.87 16.83
CA PHE A 267 -8.60 -5.54 17.37
C PHE A 267 -9.41 -4.68 16.39
N ASN A 268 -10.65 -4.36 16.76
CA ASN A 268 -11.49 -3.47 15.96
C ASN A 268 -11.07 -2.01 16.17
N VAL A 269 -10.59 -1.39 15.10
CA VAL A 269 -10.26 0.04 15.08
C VAL A 269 -11.49 0.88 14.77
N GLU A 270 -11.66 2.00 15.48
CA GLU A 270 -12.67 3.00 15.18
C GLU A 270 -12.10 3.98 14.13
N SER A 271 -12.84 4.24 13.06
CA SER A 271 -12.47 5.21 12.01
C SER A 271 -13.33 6.48 12.10
N PHE A 272 -12.82 7.58 11.54
CA PHE A 272 -13.57 8.81 11.30
C PHE A 272 -13.92 8.99 9.81
N ASP A 273 -13.99 7.90 9.04
CA ASP A 273 -14.33 7.94 7.61
C ASP A 273 -15.74 8.51 7.35
N GLN A 274 -16.69 8.24 8.24
CA GLN A 274 -18.05 8.78 8.17
C GLN A 274 -18.08 10.28 8.43
N ASP A 275 -17.20 10.79 9.29
CA ASP A 275 -17.03 12.23 9.47
C ASP A 275 -16.50 12.87 8.18
N ILE A 276 -15.48 12.27 7.54
CA ILE A 276 -15.00 12.75 6.25
C ILE A 276 -16.10 12.71 5.18
N ALA A 277 -16.87 11.63 5.09
CA ALA A 277 -17.98 11.52 4.15
C ALA A 277 -19.03 12.63 4.36
N LYS A 278 -19.37 12.93 5.62
CA LYS A 278 -20.26 14.06 5.96
C LYS A 278 -19.64 15.41 5.58
N MET A 279 -18.36 15.61 5.88
CA MET A 279 -17.65 16.84 5.51
C MET A 279 -17.63 17.04 3.98
N LEU A 280 -17.39 15.99 3.20
CA LEU A 280 -17.43 16.02 1.73
C LEU A 280 -18.82 16.41 1.19
N MET A 281 -19.90 15.97 1.85
CA MET A 281 -21.27 16.40 1.52
C MET A 281 -21.52 17.86 1.88
N GLU A 282 -21.04 18.32 3.04
CA GLU A 282 -21.15 19.71 3.49
C GLU A 282 -20.40 20.67 2.55
N THR A 283 -19.22 20.28 2.05
CA THR A 283 -18.42 21.12 1.16
C THR A 283 -19.08 21.34 -0.20
N ASN A 284 -19.96 20.44 -0.65
CA ASN A 284 -20.77 20.68 -1.84
C ASN A 284 -21.70 21.89 -1.70
N LYS A 285 -22.06 22.26 -0.45
CA LYS A 285 -22.95 23.40 -0.14
C LYS A 285 -22.17 24.67 0.24
N LYS A 286 -21.15 24.53 1.08
CA LYS A 286 -20.44 25.66 1.73
C LYS A 286 -18.99 25.85 1.25
N ASN A 287 -18.52 25.06 0.29
CA ASN A 287 -17.12 24.99 -0.20
C ASN A 287 -16.05 24.55 0.81
N TYR A 288 -16.38 24.49 2.10
CA TYR A 288 -15.50 23.96 3.14
C TYR A 288 -16.29 23.26 4.26
N SER A 289 -15.58 22.45 5.01
CA SER A 289 -16.00 21.91 6.30
C SER A 289 -14.75 21.66 7.15
N THR A 290 -14.81 21.94 8.45
CA THR A 290 -13.71 21.75 9.39
C THR A 290 -14.20 21.06 10.65
N ARG A 291 -13.41 20.13 11.18
CA ARG A 291 -13.69 19.39 12.42
C ARG A 291 -12.42 19.19 13.21
N VAL A 292 -12.56 18.94 14.51
CA VAL A 292 -11.48 18.44 15.37
C VAL A 292 -11.91 17.06 15.88
N ILE A 293 -11.18 16.03 15.48
CA ILE A 293 -11.44 14.64 15.89
C ILE A 293 -10.65 14.35 17.16
N ASP A 294 -11.32 13.80 18.17
CA ASP A 294 -10.75 13.50 19.50
C ASP A 294 -9.96 14.68 20.11
N ASP A 295 -10.40 15.92 19.88
CA ASP A 295 -9.79 17.18 20.36
C ASP A 295 -8.30 17.41 20.00
N CYS A 296 -7.70 16.56 19.17
CA CYS A 296 -6.28 16.63 18.82
C CYS A 296 -6.00 16.51 17.32
N LEU A 297 -6.93 16.01 16.50
CA LEU A 297 -6.74 15.91 15.05
C LEU A 297 -7.58 16.95 14.32
N LEU A 298 -6.94 17.99 13.80
CA LEU A 298 -7.60 19.00 12.98
C LEU A 298 -7.81 18.45 11.58
N VAL A 299 -9.03 18.57 11.07
CA VAL A 299 -9.43 18.10 9.74
C VAL A 299 -10.14 19.22 9.00
N GLY A 300 -9.73 19.48 7.76
CA GLY A 300 -10.39 20.41 6.86
C GLY A 300 -10.64 19.79 5.50
N VAL A 301 -11.85 19.95 4.97
CA VAL A 301 -12.23 19.54 3.61
C VAL A 301 -12.59 20.79 2.81
N TYR A 302 -12.11 20.90 1.57
CA TYR A 302 -12.23 22.11 0.75
C TYR A 302 -12.46 21.77 -0.73
N ASN A 303 -13.19 22.64 -1.45
CA ASN A 303 -13.25 22.62 -2.92
C ASN A 303 -12.09 23.46 -3.49
N ASN A 304 -11.20 22.83 -4.25
CA ASN A 304 -9.91 23.36 -4.63
C ASN A 304 -9.93 24.21 -5.93
N ILE A 305 -10.96 24.10 -6.78
CA ILE A 305 -10.97 24.79 -8.10
C ILE A 305 -11.06 26.32 -7.99
N ARG A 306 -11.65 26.86 -6.92
CA ARG A 306 -12.00 28.29 -6.85
C ARG A 306 -11.35 29.05 -5.69
N LEU A 307 -10.71 28.39 -4.72
CA LEU A 307 -10.45 28.99 -3.41
C LEU A 307 -9.14 28.55 -2.73
N LEU A 308 -8.00 28.80 -3.38
CA LEU A 308 -6.66 28.69 -2.74
C LEU A 308 -6.57 29.42 -1.38
N GLY A 309 -7.41 30.45 -1.17
CA GLY A 309 -7.53 31.16 0.10
C GLY A 309 -8.02 30.30 1.27
N LEU A 310 -8.87 29.29 1.03
CA LEU A 310 -9.39 28.42 2.10
C LEU A 310 -8.35 27.42 2.59
N VAL A 311 -7.50 26.89 1.69
CA VAL A 311 -6.34 26.08 2.09
C VAL A 311 -5.38 26.92 2.95
N LYS A 312 -5.16 28.19 2.57
CA LYS A 312 -4.39 29.13 3.41
C LYS A 312 -5.06 29.37 4.76
N ALA A 313 -6.38 29.40 4.83
CA ALA A 313 -7.11 29.53 6.09
C ALA A 313 -6.86 28.34 7.04
N PHE A 314 -6.81 27.09 6.52
CA PHE A 314 -6.42 25.93 7.32
C PHE A 314 -5.00 26.07 7.87
N ILE A 315 -4.04 26.46 7.01
CA ILE A 315 -2.65 26.69 7.42
C ILE A 315 -2.58 27.77 8.51
N SER A 316 -3.33 28.87 8.35
CA SER A 316 -3.42 29.93 9.35
C SER A 316 -4.06 29.46 10.65
N TRP A 317 -5.06 28.57 10.60
CA TRP A 317 -5.67 27.98 11.78
C TRP A 317 -4.66 27.12 12.57
N VAL A 318 -3.95 26.22 11.89
CA VAL A 318 -2.88 25.39 12.49
C VAL A 318 -1.78 26.27 13.10
N ARG A 319 -1.33 27.30 12.38
CA ARG A 319 -0.31 28.25 12.88
C ARG A 319 -0.80 29.08 14.05
N GLY A 320 -2.06 29.52 14.03
CA GLY A 320 -2.68 30.27 15.12
C GLY A 320 -2.72 29.48 16.43
N LEU A 321 -2.85 28.15 16.33
CA LEU A 321 -2.76 27.23 17.46
C LEU A 321 -1.32 26.82 17.82
N LYS A 322 -0.32 27.29 17.08
CA LYS A 322 1.10 26.96 17.26
C LYS A 322 1.40 25.45 17.18
N ILE A 323 0.62 24.71 16.39
CA ILE A 323 0.85 23.28 16.17
C ILE A 323 2.03 23.11 15.21
N GLU A 324 3.09 22.45 15.68
CA GLU A 324 4.32 22.21 14.92
C GLU A 324 4.39 20.80 14.30
N PHE A 325 3.24 20.25 13.90
CA PHE A 325 3.15 18.97 13.19
C PHE A 325 2.89 19.20 11.69
N PRO A 326 3.42 18.35 10.78
CA PRO A 326 3.17 18.50 9.35
C PRO A 326 1.68 18.49 8.99
N ILE A 327 1.29 19.36 8.07
CA ILE A 327 -0.05 19.29 7.44
C ILE A 327 0.00 18.20 6.38
N ILE A 328 -0.85 17.19 6.56
CA ILE A 328 -0.98 16.07 5.64
C ILE A 328 -2.13 16.33 4.69
N ASN A 329 -1.86 16.29 3.39
CA ASN A 329 -2.91 16.21 2.37
C ASN A 329 -3.25 14.74 2.15
N PHE A 330 -4.52 14.36 2.27
CA PHE A 330 -4.97 12.99 2.12
C PHE A 330 -4.61 12.37 0.76
N THR A 331 -4.53 13.17 -0.32
CA THR A 331 -4.11 12.68 -1.64
C THR A 331 -2.66 12.20 -1.67
N SER A 332 -1.83 12.60 -0.70
CA SER A 332 -0.46 12.07 -0.55
C SER A 332 -0.43 10.56 -0.32
N SER A 333 -1.53 9.96 0.16
CA SER A 333 -1.69 8.50 0.26
C SER A 333 -1.43 7.77 -1.05
N LEU A 334 -1.65 8.43 -2.21
CA LEU A 334 -1.36 7.86 -3.52
C LEU A 334 0.12 7.46 -3.67
N ARG A 335 1.00 8.22 -3.02
CA ARG A 335 2.46 8.08 -3.12
C ARG A 335 3.06 7.24 -1.99
N VAL A 336 2.25 6.81 -1.02
CA VAL A 336 2.73 6.02 0.13
C VAL A 336 2.50 4.54 -0.15
N PRO A 337 3.57 3.74 -0.32
CA PRO A 337 3.45 2.29 -0.47
C PRO A 337 2.72 1.68 0.72
N ALA A 338 1.92 0.63 0.47
CA ALA A 338 1.19 -0.11 1.49
C ALA A 338 0.17 0.71 2.31
N ALA A 339 0.01 2.02 2.07
CA ALA A 339 -1.07 2.79 2.66
C ALA A 339 -2.42 2.32 2.12
N PHE A 340 -3.44 2.35 2.99
CA PHE A 340 -4.81 1.99 2.65
C PHE A 340 -5.31 2.82 1.46
N PRO A 341 -5.70 2.17 0.34
CA PRO A 341 -6.02 2.90 -0.88
C PRO A 341 -7.22 3.82 -0.73
N ILE A 342 -7.10 5.03 -1.28
CA ILE A 342 -8.17 6.03 -1.31
C ILE A 342 -9.50 5.47 -1.87
N PHE A 343 -9.41 4.53 -2.80
CA PHE A 343 -10.57 3.93 -3.46
C PHE A 343 -11.33 2.94 -2.58
N LEU A 344 -10.74 2.44 -1.50
CA LEU A 344 -11.40 1.54 -0.54
C LEU A 344 -12.20 2.29 0.52
N HIS A 345 -11.95 3.59 0.71
CA HIS A 345 -12.72 4.40 1.64
C HIS A 345 -14.21 4.48 1.25
N PRO A 346 -15.13 4.59 2.21
CA PRO A 346 -16.58 4.59 1.98
C PRO A 346 -17.09 5.94 1.42
N PHE A 347 -16.34 6.55 0.50
CA PHE A 347 -16.73 7.79 -0.18
C PHE A 347 -17.48 7.49 -1.46
N SER A 348 -18.30 8.45 -1.91
CA SER A 348 -18.95 8.35 -3.21
C SER A 348 -17.91 8.27 -4.34
N LEU A 349 -18.25 7.60 -5.45
CA LEU A 349 -17.38 7.55 -6.64
C LEU A 349 -16.99 8.97 -7.08
N GLU A 350 -17.94 9.89 -7.07
CA GLU A 350 -17.70 11.27 -7.48
C GLU A 350 -16.73 11.99 -6.54
N ASP A 351 -16.83 11.78 -5.23
CA ASP A 351 -15.87 12.35 -4.27
C ASP A 351 -14.48 11.77 -4.44
N LYS A 352 -14.36 10.44 -4.64
CA LYS A 352 -13.06 9.78 -4.93
C LYS A 352 -12.38 10.42 -6.14
N ILE A 353 -13.13 10.60 -7.23
CA ILE A 353 -12.64 11.24 -8.46
C ILE A 353 -12.26 12.70 -8.24
N LYS A 354 -13.10 13.47 -7.53
CA LYS A 354 -12.80 14.87 -7.22
C LYS A 354 -11.57 15.03 -6.34
N ILE A 355 -11.32 14.10 -5.41
CA ILE A 355 -10.13 14.12 -4.57
C ILE A 355 -8.88 13.85 -5.40
N ILE A 356 -8.85 12.79 -6.22
CA ILE A 356 -7.67 12.48 -7.06
C ILE A 356 -7.42 13.53 -8.14
N ASN A 357 -8.48 14.15 -8.70
CA ASN A 357 -8.35 15.22 -9.68
C ASN A 357 -7.90 16.56 -9.04
N GLY A 358 -7.83 16.59 -7.71
CA GLY A 358 -7.51 17.78 -6.95
C GLY A 358 -8.59 18.84 -6.99
N GLU A 359 -9.86 18.47 -7.25
CA GLU A 359 -11.02 19.37 -7.14
C GLU A 359 -11.53 19.47 -5.70
N LYS A 360 -11.31 18.43 -4.90
CA LYS A 360 -11.52 18.41 -3.46
C LYS A 360 -10.21 18.10 -2.75
N THR A 361 -10.00 18.70 -1.60
CA THR A 361 -8.79 18.51 -0.80
C THR A 361 -9.18 18.23 0.65
N ILE A 362 -8.55 17.23 1.24
CA ILE A 362 -8.69 16.89 2.66
C ILE A 362 -7.33 17.14 3.30
N LEU A 363 -7.28 18.07 4.25
CA LEU A 363 -6.10 18.44 5.00
C LEU A 363 -6.25 18.00 6.45
N MET A 364 -5.19 17.46 7.01
CA MET A 364 -5.15 16.97 8.38
C MET A 364 -3.90 17.46 9.08
N CYS A 365 -4.00 17.75 10.37
CA CYS A 365 -2.86 18.11 11.20
C CYS A 365 -3.10 17.62 12.63
N LEU A 366 -2.15 16.87 13.17
CA LEU A 366 -2.21 16.36 14.54
C LEU A 366 -1.58 17.37 15.50
N ASP A 367 -2.34 17.79 16.49
CA ASP A 367 -1.81 18.37 17.72
C ASP A 367 -1.19 17.23 18.55
N ILE A 368 0.08 16.94 18.27
CA ILE A 368 0.78 15.79 18.88
C ILE A 368 0.91 15.94 20.40
N GLU A 369 1.04 17.17 20.90
CA GLU A 369 1.14 17.44 22.33
C GLU A 369 -0.16 17.03 23.02
N LYS A 370 -1.32 17.47 22.51
CA LYS A 370 -2.62 17.04 23.04
C LYS A 370 -2.87 15.54 22.90
N TRP A 371 -2.38 14.92 21.83
CA TRP A 371 -2.53 13.47 21.67
C TRP A 371 -1.71 12.68 22.70
N LEU A 372 -0.49 13.14 23.01
CA LEU A 372 0.35 12.56 24.08
C LEU A 372 -0.24 12.81 25.47
N GLU A 373 -0.85 13.98 25.70
CA GLU A 373 -1.61 14.24 26.93
C GLU A 373 -2.79 13.25 27.06
N LYS A 374 -3.56 13.06 25.99
CA LYS A 374 -4.65 12.06 25.96
C LYS A 374 -4.14 10.64 26.21
N MET A 375 -2.96 10.26 25.69
CA MET A 375 -2.35 8.95 26.03
C MET A 375 -2.19 8.75 27.54
N SER A 376 -1.88 9.82 28.28
CA SER A 376 -1.73 9.77 29.73
C SER A 376 -3.03 9.46 30.46
N GLU A 377 -4.18 9.91 29.92
CA GLU A 377 -5.51 9.54 30.43
C GLU A 377 -5.79 8.02 30.32
N TYR A 378 -5.12 7.34 29.39
CA TYR A 378 -5.20 5.89 29.19
C TYR A 378 -4.09 5.11 29.92
N GLY A 379 -3.33 5.76 30.80
CA GLY A 379 -2.26 5.13 31.57
C GLY A 379 -0.97 4.87 30.79
N ILE A 380 -0.81 5.50 29.62
CA ILE A 380 0.46 5.50 28.88
C ILE A 380 1.27 6.71 29.33
N THR A 381 2.49 6.49 29.81
CA THR A 381 3.45 7.59 30.01
C THR A 381 4.32 7.74 28.77
N TYR A 382 4.80 8.96 28.51
CA TYR A 382 5.70 9.22 27.38
C TYR A 382 6.94 10.01 27.81
N LYS A 383 8.03 9.80 27.08
CA LYS A 383 9.30 10.49 27.24
C LYS A 383 9.80 10.94 25.88
N ILE A 384 10.10 12.22 25.75
CA ILE A 384 10.78 12.78 24.58
C ILE A 384 12.28 12.56 24.78
N LEU A 385 12.92 11.82 23.87
CA LEU A 385 14.35 11.52 23.94
C LEU A 385 15.19 12.71 23.49
N SER A 386 16.46 12.75 23.87
CA SER A 386 17.39 13.74 23.32
C SER A 386 17.68 13.47 21.84
N LYS A 387 18.09 14.51 21.10
CA LYS A 387 18.52 14.36 19.69
C LYS A 387 19.68 13.37 19.54
N LYS A 388 20.57 13.30 20.55
CA LYS A 388 21.71 12.37 20.56
C LYS A 388 21.28 10.92 20.73
N GLU A 389 20.37 10.65 21.66
CA GLU A 389 19.78 9.30 21.84
C GLU A 389 19.03 8.88 20.57
N THR A 390 18.23 9.79 20.01
CA THR A 390 17.48 9.57 18.77
C THR A 390 18.39 9.20 17.61
N ALA A 391 19.45 9.98 17.38
CA ALA A 391 20.43 9.70 16.33
C ALA A 391 21.10 8.33 16.50
N ARG A 392 21.43 7.94 17.74
CA ARG A 392 22.03 6.63 18.04
C ARG A 392 21.08 5.47 17.75
N ILE A 393 19.80 5.62 18.07
CA ILE A 393 18.79 4.59 17.78
C ILE A 393 18.63 4.44 16.27
N ASN A 394 18.44 5.56 15.57
CA ASN A 394 18.17 5.57 14.12
C ASN A 394 19.41 5.24 13.26
N SER A 395 20.63 5.32 13.81
CA SER A 395 21.84 4.86 13.12
C SER A 395 22.05 3.35 13.19
N ASN A 396 21.49 2.70 14.21
CA ASN A 396 21.75 1.30 14.54
C ASN A 396 20.57 0.36 14.19
N SER A 397 19.50 0.90 13.62
CA SER A 397 18.27 0.17 13.30
C SER A 397 17.87 0.40 11.85
N ASP A 398 17.50 -0.68 11.17
CA ASP A 398 16.92 -0.61 9.81
C ASP A 398 15.54 0.07 9.83
N ILE A 399 14.84 0.02 10.96
CA ILE A 399 13.57 0.72 11.18
C ILE A 399 13.83 1.96 12.03
N LYS A 400 13.59 3.13 11.45
CA LYS A 400 13.75 4.42 12.13
C LYS A 400 12.53 4.75 12.99
N ALA A 401 12.78 5.19 14.21
CA ALA A 401 11.75 5.75 15.08
C ALA A 401 11.23 7.08 14.50
N PHE A 402 9.96 7.37 14.77
CA PHE A 402 9.35 8.65 14.43
C PHE A 402 10.06 9.79 15.19
N GLU A 403 10.36 10.87 14.49
CA GLU A 403 11.01 12.05 15.07
C GLU A 403 10.08 13.26 15.07
N TYR A 404 9.84 13.82 16.26
CA TYR A 404 9.21 15.12 16.45
C TYR A 404 10.26 16.15 16.87
N LYS A 405 10.45 17.20 16.07
CA LYS A 405 11.53 18.21 16.25
C LYS A 405 12.94 17.58 16.35
N GLY A 406 13.16 16.46 15.67
CA GLY A 406 14.41 15.68 15.69
C GLY A 406 14.60 14.82 16.94
N GLN A 407 13.51 14.56 17.68
CA GLN A 407 13.52 13.78 18.91
C GLN A 407 12.52 12.62 18.80
N ALA A 408 12.97 11.40 19.09
CA ALA A 408 12.09 10.26 19.17
C ALA A 408 11.24 10.29 20.44
N ILE A 409 10.07 9.65 20.35
CA ILE A 409 9.12 9.55 21.47
C ILE A 409 9.08 8.10 21.92
N GLU A 410 9.42 7.88 23.18
CA GLU A 410 9.24 6.62 23.87
C GLU A 410 7.91 6.65 24.62
N ILE A 411 7.12 5.59 24.51
CA ILE A 411 5.88 5.41 25.28
C ILE A 411 5.99 4.15 26.15
N THR A 412 5.40 4.21 27.34
CA THR A 412 5.42 3.11 28.32
C THR A 412 4.02 2.81 28.81
N TYR A 413 3.65 1.53 28.82
CA TYR A 413 2.39 1.03 29.38
C TYR A 413 2.66 -0.19 30.25
N GLU A 414 2.22 -0.16 31.51
CA GLU A 414 2.39 -1.24 32.50
C GLU A 414 3.81 -1.87 32.50
N ALA A 415 4.85 -1.03 32.56
CA ALA A 415 6.28 -1.41 32.53
C ALA A 415 6.86 -1.89 31.18
N THR A 416 6.06 -1.96 30.11
CA THR A 416 6.57 -2.23 28.76
C THR A 416 6.80 -0.90 28.01
N SER A 417 8.07 -0.55 27.78
CA SER A 417 8.48 0.64 27.02
C SER A 417 8.74 0.33 25.55
N GLY A 418 8.70 1.35 24.69
CA GLY A 418 9.05 1.20 23.28
C GLY A 418 8.80 2.48 22.49
N LEU A 419 9.40 2.59 21.32
CA LEU A 419 9.38 3.80 20.51
C LEU A 419 8.11 3.90 19.66
N LEU A 420 7.71 5.14 19.38
CA LEU A 420 6.73 5.42 18.33
C LEU A 420 7.41 5.36 16.94
N TYR A 421 6.69 4.81 15.97
CA TYR A 421 7.13 4.64 14.59
C TYR A 421 6.08 5.22 13.62
N ASP A 422 6.53 5.63 12.43
CA ASP A 422 5.72 6.33 11.42
C ASP A 422 4.44 5.59 11.01
N GLY A 423 4.45 4.25 11.09
CA GLY A 423 3.32 3.41 10.72
C GLY A 423 2.02 3.75 11.48
N ILE A 424 2.11 4.26 12.72
CA ILE A 424 0.90 4.66 13.47
C ILE A 424 0.21 5.88 12.84
N PHE A 425 0.98 6.80 12.28
CA PHE A 425 0.46 8.00 11.62
C PHE A 425 -0.12 7.68 10.24
N SER A 426 0.45 6.71 9.53
CA SER A 426 -0.17 6.18 8.30
C SER A 426 -1.59 5.67 8.57
N ARG A 427 -1.82 4.96 9.69
CA ARG A 427 -3.17 4.53 10.09
C ARG A 427 -4.08 5.72 10.41
N MET A 428 -3.56 6.71 11.13
CA MET A 428 -4.33 7.91 11.47
C MET A 428 -4.77 8.68 10.24
N PHE A 429 -3.85 8.96 9.32
CA PHE A 429 -4.08 9.87 8.20
C PHE A 429 -4.62 9.17 6.94
N TYR A 430 -4.27 7.91 6.69
CA TYR A 430 -4.63 7.23 5.44
C TYR A 430 -5.64 6.09 5.63
N GLU A 431 -5.66 5.42 6.80
CA GLU A 431 -6.76 4.52 7.19
C GLU A 431 -7.89 5.28 7.89
N LEU A 432 -7.71 6.58 8.18
CA LEU A 432 -8.66 7.43 8.91
C LEU A 432 -9.05 6.85 10.27
N THR A 433 -8.09 6.21 10.96
CA THR A 433 -8.30 5.70 12.32
C THR A 433 -8.31 6.84 13.33
N THR A 434 -9.26 6.85 14.26
CA THR A 434 -9.35 7.91 15.26
C THR A 434 -8.11 7.93 16.17
N PRO A 435 -7.61 9.12 16.57
CA PRO A 435 -6.50 9.22 17.52
C PRO A 435 -6.71 8.39 18.79
N LYS A 436 -7.93 8.38 19.34
CA LYS A 436 -8.31 7.59 20.52
C LYS A 436 -8.25 6.10 20.26
N SER A 437 -8.71 5.63 19.10
CA SER A 437 -8.62 4.21 18.75
C SER A 437 -7.17 3.75 18.60
N LEU A 438 -6.29 4.61 18.08
CA LEU A 438 -4.86 4.29 17.99
C LEU A 438 -4.19 4.15 19.37
N ILE A 439 -4.60 4.94 20.36
CA ILE A 439 -4.14 4.76 21.75
C ILE A 439 -4.54 3.38 22.27
N LYS A 440 -5.80 2.99 22.10
CA LYS A 440 -6.30 1.65 22.49
C LYS A 440 -5.56 0.54 21.74
N PHE A 441 -5.26 0.72 20.45
CA PHE A 441 -4.49 -0.23 19.65
C PHE A 441 -3.06 -0.39 20.17
N LEU A 442 -2.37 0.71 20.52
CA LEU A 442 -1.03 0.65 21.11
C LEU A 442 -1.01 -0.10 22.45
N ILE A 443 -2.03 0.10 23.29
CA ILE A 443 -2.20 -0.64 24.55
C ILE A 443 -2.36 -2.12 24.28
N HIS A 444 -3.24 -2.47 23.34
CA HIS A 444 -3.49 -3.86 22.95
C HIS A 444 -2.19 -4.53 22.48
N MET A 445 -1.45 -3.91 21.54
CA MET A 445 -0.16 -4.44 21.06
C MET A 445 0.84 -4.69 22.19
N ARG A 446 0.92 -3.78 23.17
CA ARG A 446 1.85 -3.92 24.31
C ARG A 446 1.46 -5.03 25.29
N LYS A 447 0.16 -5.27 25.48
CA LYS A 447 -0.32 -6.40 26.31
C LYS A 447 0.12 -7.74 25.73
N HIS A 448 0.11 -7.89 24.41
CA HIS A 448 0.55 -9.13 23.76
C HIS A 448 2.08 -9.28 23.69
N GLN A 449 2.84 -8.18 23.75
CA GLN A 449 4.31 -8.26 23.87
C GLN A 449 4.78 -8.80 25.21
N LYS A 450 3.97 -8.76 26.28
CA LYS A 450 4.30 -9.38 27.58
C LYS A 450 4.16 -10.90 27.60
N ILE A 451 3.50 -11.49 26.59
CA ILE A 451 3.14 -12.91 26.54
C ILE A 451 4.16 -13.71 25.69
N LEU A 452 5.14 -13.02 25.10
CA LEU A 452 6.32 -13.57 24.42
C LEU A 452 7.55 -13.32 25.29
#